data_AF-A0A2D9M1D8-F1
#
_entry.id   AF-A0A2D9M1D8-F1
#
_cell.length_a   1.000
_cell.length_b   1.000
_cell.length_c   1.000
_cell.angle_alpha   90.00
_cell.angle_beta   90.00
_cell.angle_gamma   90.00
#
_symmetry.space_group_name_H-M   'P 1'
#
loop_
_entity.id
_entity.type
_entity.pdbx_description
1 polymer ?
#
loop_
_entity_poly.entity_id
_entity_poly.type
_entity_poly.pdbx_seq_one_letter_code
_entity_poly.pdbx_strand_id
1 'polypeptide(L)'
;MLSVGFMLLLCTLEVQADDRSDAKQQVEFGITVAERGLWREATYRWQRAVAIDPTYAAAWNNLAVAHEHEGEFESAREAYERALALEPNNLSIQQNYELFREINDRTQP
;
A
#
# COMPACT_ATOMS: atom_id res chain seq x y z
N MET A 1 26.64 1.08 -29.80
CA MET A 1 26.99 1.52 -28.42
C MET A 1 25.69 1.81 -27.71
N LEU A 2 25.29 1.00 -26.75
CA LEU A 2 24.13 1.29 -25.91
C LEU A 2 24.47 2.57 -25.14
N SER A 3 23.67 3.62 -25.33
CA SER A 3 23.85 4.91 -24.64
C SER A 3 23.77 4.70 -23.13
N VAL A 4 24.58 5.44 -22.36
CA VAL A 4 24.58 5.42 -20.89
C VAL A 4 23.18 5.65 -20.31
N GLY A 5 22.29 6.36 -21.03
CA GLY A 5 20.89 6.55 -20.64
C GLY A 5 20.02 5.28 -20.70
N PHE A 6 20.32 4.33 -21.59
CA PHE A 6 19.60 3.05 -21.67
C PHE A 6 20.10 2.06 -20.60
N MET A 7 21.38 2.12 -20.26
CA MET A 7 21.96 1.32 -19.18
C MET A 7 21.47 1.77 -17.79
N LEU A 8 21.32 3.08 -17.54
CA LEU A 8 20.74 3.59 -16.29
C LEU A 8 19.26 3.25 -16.13
N LEU A 9 18.47 3.35 -17.21
CA LEU A 9 17.06 2.97 -17.21
C LEU A 9 16.86 1.47 -16.94
N LEU A 10 17.72 0.61 -17.50
CA LEU A 10 17.73 -0.83 -17.22
C LEU A 10 18.16 -1.13 -15.78
N CYS A 11 19.15 -0.40 -15.25
CA CYS A 11 19.66 -0.60 -13.90
C CYS A 11 18.64 -0.21 -12.81
N THR A 12 17.80 0.81 -13.04
CA THR A 12 16.68 1.13 -12.13
C THR A 12 15.54 0.12 -12.23
N LEU A 13 15.28 -0.44 -13.42
CA LEU A 13 14.20 -1.42 -13.64
C LEU A 13 14.50 -2.78 -12.99
N GLU A 14 15.74 -3.25 -13.05
CA GLU A 14 16.15 -4.52 -12.41
C GLU A 14 16.20 -4.41 -10.88
N VAL A 15 16.72 -3.30 -10.34
CA VAL A 15 16.74 -3.06 -8.88
C VAL A 15 15.33 -2.88 -8.31
N GLN A 16 14.45 -2.14 -9.01
CA GLN A 16 13.08 -1.90 -8.56
C GLN A 16 12.17 -3.15 -8.63
N ALA A 17 12.50 -4.13 -9.46
CA ALA A 17 11.77 -5.40 -9.52
C ALA A 17 12.05 -6.29 -8.28
N ASP A 18 13.29 -6.26 -7.77
CA ASP A 18 13.67 -7.00 -6.56
C ASP A 18 13.01 -6.36 -5.31
N ASP A 19 13.04 -5.02 -5.22
CA ASP A 19 12.37 -4.25 -4.16
C ASP A 19 10.85 -4.54 -4.13
N ARG A 20 10.19 -4.61 -5.30
CA ARG A 20 8.76 -4.92 -5.35
C ARG A 20 8.42 -6.33 -4.86
N SER A 21 9.29 -7.31 -5.13
CA SER A 21 9.11 -8.68 -4.63
C SER A 21 9.15 -8.71 -3.10
N ASP A 22 10.10 -8.01 -2.50
CA ASP A 22 10.24 -7.92 -1.04
C ASP A 22 9.08 -7.14 -0.40
N ALA A 23 8.63 -6.05 -1.01
CA ALA A 23 7.44 -5.34 -0.58
C ALA A 23 6.18 -6.23 -0.62
N LYS A 24 6.01 -7.03 -1.68
CA LYS A 24 4.92 -8.00 -1.82
C LYS A 24 4.94 -9.04 -0.72
N GLN A 25 6.10 -9.59 -0.39
CA GLN A 25 6.24 -10.55 0.72
C GLN A 25 5.83 -9.93 2.06
N GLN A 26 6.20 -8.67 2.33
CA GLN A 26 5.73 -7.99 3.54
C GLN A 26 4.19 -7.80 3.53
N VAL A 27 3.58 -7.46 2.38
CA VAL A 27 2.12 -7.35 2.27
C VAL A 27 1.42 -8.67 2.54
N GLU A 28 1.86 -9.76 1.92
CA GLU A 28 1.27 -11.10 2.08
C GLU A 28 1.40 -11.60 3.53
N PHE A 29 2.55 -11.36 4.17
CA PHE A 29 2.72 -11.66 5.59
C PHE A 29 1.76 -10.83 6.44
N GLY A 30 1.66 -9.52 6.18
CA GLY A 30 0.74 -8.62 6.88
C GLY A 30 -0.71 -9.08 6.81
N ILE A 31 -1.18 -9.50 5.63
CA ILE A 31 -2.52 -10.08 5.45
C ILE A 31 -2.67 -11.34 6.31
N THR A 32 -1.71 -12.27 6.24
CA THR A 32 -1.76 -13.54 6.98
C THR A 32 -1.87 -13.34 8.50
N VAL A 33 -1.19 -12.32 9.05
CA VAL A 33 -1.25 -12.04 10.49
C VAL A 33 -2.47 -11.21 10.88
N ALA A 34 -2.97 -10.33 10.01
CA ALA A 34 -4.25 -9.62 10.21
C ALA A 34 -5.42 -10.61 10.29
N GLU A 35 -5.45 -11.64 9.44
CA GLU A 35 -6.43 -12.73 9.49
C GLU A 35 -6.43 -13.50 10.82
N ARG A 36 -5.32 -13.44 11.57
CA ARG A 36 -5.17 -14.02 12.91
C ARG A 36 -5.45 -13.01 14.04
N GLY A 37 -5.90 -11.81 13.70
CA GLY A 37 -6.16 -10.71 14.63
C GLY A 37 -4.92 -9.98 15.15
N LEU A 38 -3.73 -10.25 14.58
CA LEU A 38 -2.47 -9.63 15.00
C LEU A 38 -2.22 -8.31 14.27
N TRP A 39 -3.15 -7.36 14.46
CA TRP A 39 -3.18 -6.09 13.71
C TRP A 39 -1.92 -5.23 13.85
N ARG A 40 -1.30 -5.17 15.03
CA ARG A 40 -0.04 -4.43 15.22
C ARG A 40 1.10 -4.96 14.35
N GLU A 41 1.18 -6.29 14.20
CA GLU A 41 2.19 -6.90 13.32
C GLU A 41 1.84 -6.63 11.85
N ALA A 42 0.55 -6.70 11.49
CA ALA A 42 0.10 -6.37 10.14
C ALA A 42 0.49 -4.93 9.75
N THR A 43 0.18 -3.95 10.60
CA THR A 43 0.56 -2.55 10.41
C THR A 43 2.07 -2.40 10.21
N TYR A 44 2.88 -3.02 11.07
CA TYR A 44 4.34 -3.01 10.94
C TYR A 44 4.82 -3.57 9.59
N ARG A 45 4.21 -4.67 9.13
CA ARG A 45 4.56 -5.29 7.85
C ARG A 45 4.18 -4.41 6.67
N TRP A 46 3.01 -3.79 6.69
CA TRP A 46 2.57 -2.89 5.63
C TRP A 46 3.37 -1.58 5.60
N GLN A 47 3.77 -1.04 6.76
CA GLN A 47 4.72 0.08 6.82
C GLN A 47 6.06 -0.28 6.19
N ARG A 48 6.59 -1.48 6.46
CA ARG A 48 7.81 -1.96 5.80
C ARG A 48 7.64 -2.12 4.29
N ALA A 49 6.50 -2.63 3.83
CA ALA A 49 6.23 -2.76 2.41
C ALA A 49 6.28 -1.40 1.69
N VAL A 50 5.66 -0.37 2.29
CA VAL A 50 5.72 1.01 1.78
C VAL A 50 7.13 1.58 1.79
N ALA A 51 7.94 1.26 2.82
CA ALA A 51 9.33 1.70 2.90
C ALA A 51 10.24 1.03 1.85
N ILE A 52 9.95 -0.22 1.49
CA ILE A 52 10.68 -0.97 0.46
C ILE A 52 10.30 -0.50 -0.94
N ASP A 53 9.00 -0.50 -1.28
CA ASP A 53 8.50 0.03 -2.56
C ASP A 53 7.37 1.05 -2.30
N PRO A 54 7.70 2.36 -2.26
CA PRO A 54 6.70 3.41 -2.07
C PRO A 54 5.77 3.58 -3.29
N THR A 55 6.04 2.89 -4.39
CA THR A 55 5.20 2.88 -5.60
C THR A 55 4.28 1.66 -5.67
N TYR A 56 4.31 0.77 -4.66
CA TYR A 56 3.44 -0.39 -4.63
C TYR A 56 2.07 -0.06 -4.03
N ALA A 57 1.07 0.15 -4.90
CA ALA A 57 -0.27 0.59 -4.50
C ALA A 57 -0.94 -0.33 -3.47
N ALA A 58 -0.73 -1.66 -3.57
CA ALA A 58 -1.30 -2.61 -2.62
C ALA A 58 -0.76 -2.44 -1.19
N ALA A 59 0.50 -2.01 -1.01
CA ALA A 59 1.06 -1.74 0.30
C ALA A 59 0.35 -0.56 0.98
N TRP A 60 0.13 0.53 0.23
CA TRP A 60 -0.62 1.69 0.70
C TRP A 60 -2.08 1.35 1.02
N ASN A 61 -2.77 0.58 0.17
CA ASN A 61 -4.14 0.14 0.44
C ASN A 61 -4.24 -0.68 1.74
N ASN A 62 -3.32 -1.62 1.97
CA ASN A 62 -3.36 -2.41 3.21
C ASN A 62 -2.99 -1.55 4.45
N LEU A 63 -2.06 -0.61 4.31
CA LEU A 63 -1.76 0.34 5.39
C LEU A 63 -2.97 1.23 5.73
N ALA A 64 -3.76 1.63 4.73
CA ALA A 64 -5.01 2.35 4.94
C ALA A 64 -6.02 1.54 5.76
N VAL A 65 -6.17 0.24 5.47
CA VAL A 65 -7.02 -0.68 6.24
C VAL A 65 -6.54 -0.82 7.70
N ALA A 66 -5.22 -0.84 7.94
CA ALA A 66 -4.67 -0.82 9.29
C ALA A 66 -5.05 0.46 10.05
N HIS A 67 -4.89 1.63 9.42
CA HIS A 67 -5.26 2.91 10.03
C HIS A 67 -6.77 3.00 10.30
N GLU A 68 -7.61 2.48 9.41
CA GLU A 68 -9.05 2.34 9.63
C GLU A 68 -9.34 1.50 10.88
N HIS A 69 -8.70 0.33 11.00
CA HIS A 69 -8.84 -0.54 12.17
C HIS A 69 -8.39 0.12 13.48
N GLU A 70 -7.39 1.01 13.43
CA GLU A 70 -6.90 1.76 14.59
C GLU A 70 -7.72 3.04 14.88
N GLY A 71 -8.67 3.42 14.01
CA GLY A 71 -9.46 4.64 14.13
C GLY A 71 -8.73 5.91 13.67
N GLU A 72 -7.59 5.77 12.99
CA GLU A 72 -6.77 6.85 12.48
C GLU A 72 -7.25 7.28 11.08
N PHE A 73 -8.46 7.82 11.00
CA PHE A 73 -9.16 8.00 9.72
C PHE A 73 -8.48 8.99 8.75
N GLU A 74 -7.79 10.03 9.24
CA GLU A 74 -7.00 10.91 8.35
C GLU A 74 -5.83 10.15 7.71
N SER A 75 -5.07 9.37 8.49
CA SER A 75 -4.00 8.51 7.98
C SER A 75 -4.51 7.47 6.98
N ALA A 76 -5.69 6.89 7.25
CA ALA A 76 -6.35 5.96 6.33
C ALA A 76 -6.69 6.64 4.99
N ARG A 77 -7.28 7.85 5.04
CA ARG A 77 -7.60 8.64 3.84
C ARG A 77 -6.35 8.92 3.01
N GLU A 78 -5.29 9.43 3.64
CA GLU A 78 -4.02 9.73 2.95
C GLU A 78 -3.43 8.50 2.26
N ALA A 79 -3.46 7.34 2.94
CA ALA A 79 -2.96 6.09 2.38
C ALA A 79 -3.81 5.57 1.21
N TYR A 80 -5.14 5.64 1.28
CA TYR A 80 -6.03 5.29 0.16
C TYR A 80 -5.82 6.21 -1.05
N GLU A 81 -5.73 7.52 -0.82
CA GLU A 81 -5.47 8.50 -1.89
C GLU A 81 -4.12 8.24 -2.56
N ARG A 82 -3.10 7.89 -1.79
CA ARG A 82 -1.80 7.50 -2.33
C ARG A 82 -1.88 6.23 -3.18
N ALA A 83 -2.63 5.22 -2.72
CA ALA A 83 -2.84 3.98 -3.44
C ALA A 83 -3.56 4.22 -4.79
N LEU A 84 -4.60 5.05 -4.81
CA LEU A 84 -5.32 5.44 -6.04
C LEU A 84 -4.49 6.33 -6.96
N ALA A 85 -3.63 7.19 -6.42
CA ALA A 85 -2.72 7.98 -7.25
C ALA A 85 -1.72 7.10 -8.03
N LEU A 86 -1.35 5.94 -7.47
CA LEU A 86 -0.47 4.96 -8.10
C LEU A 86 -1.23 4.06 -9.08
N GLU A 87 -2.40 3.58 -8.71
CA GLU A 87 -3.25 2.71 -9.54
C GLU A 87 -4.71 3.21 -9.59
N PRO A 88 -5.00 4.25 -10.39
CA PRO A 88 -6.31 4.92 -10.37
C PRO A 88 -7.46 4.04 -10.85
N ASN A 89 -7.18 2.96 -11.58
CA ASN A 89 -8.17 2.04 -12.13
C ASN A 89 -8.26 0.70 -11.37
N ASN A 90 -7.61 0.59 -10.20
CA ASN A 90 -7.69 -0.62 -9.39
C ASN A 90 -9.02 -0.67 -8.64
N LEU A 91 -9.93 -1.53 -9.11
CA LEU A 91 -11.28 -1.65 -8.57
C LEU A 91 -11.31 -2.02 -7.08
N SER A 92 -10.38 -2.84 -6.60
CA SER A 92 -10.33 -3.21 -5.18
C SER A 92 -9.97 -2.03 -4.30
N ILE A 93 -9.02 -1.19 -4.72
CA ILE A 93 -8.65 0.02 -3.98
C ILE A 93 -9.80 1.04 -4.00
N GLN A 94 -10.46 1.21 -5.15
CA GLN A 94 -11.63 2.09 -5.25
C GLN A 94 -12.76 1.64 -4.32
N GLN A 95 -13.08 0.35 -4.31
CA GLN A 95 -14.12 -0.23 -3.45
C GLN A 95 -13.79 -0.06 -1.96
N ASN A 96 -12.55 -0.31 -1.56
CA ASN A 96 -12.12 -0.13 -0.18
C ASN A 96 -12.22 1.35 0.24
N TYR A 97 -11.75 2.28 -0.60
CA TYR A 97 -11.81 3.70 -0.27
C TYR A 97 -13.23 4.25 -0.25
N GLU A 98 -14.09 3.81 -1.16
CA GLU A 98 -15.50 4.19 -1.19
C GLU A 98 -16.23 3.71 0.08
N LEU A 99 -16.00 2.45 0.49
CA LEU A 99 -16.56 1.91 1.74
C LEU A 99 -16.07 2.69 2.96
N PHE A 100 -14.77 2.96 3.05
CA PHE A 100 -14.17 3.78 4.11
C PHE A 100 -14.84 5.15 4.19
N ARG A 101 -14.99 5.85 3.05
CA ARG A 101 -15.61 7.17 3.00
C ARG A 101 -17.06 7.14 3.44
N GLU A 102 -17.84 6.17 2.97
CA GLU A 102 -19.25 6.02 3.35
C GLU A 102 -19.42 5.80 4.87
N ILE A 103 -18.53 5.02 5.48
CA ILE A 103 -18.54 4.77 6.93
C ILE A 103 -18.08 6.02 7.70
N ASN A 104 -16.99 6.67 7.27
CA ASN A 104 -16.44 7.83 7.94
C ASN A 104 -17.41 9.03 7.88
N ASP A 105 -18.00 9.30 6.72
CA ASP A 105 -18.97 10.41 6.53
C ASP A 105 -20.27 10.18 7.32
N ARG A 106 -20.63 8.93 7.63
CA ARG A 106 -21.77 8.59 8.49
C ARG A 106 -21.49 8.72 9.98
N THR A 107 -20.22 8.63 10.38
CA THR A 107 -19.81 8.56 11.79
C THR A 107 -19.20 9.85 12.30
N GLN A 108 -18.84 10.79 11.41
CA GLN A 108 -18.39 12.13 11.72
C GLN A 108 -19.33 13.17 11.05
N PRO A 109 -20.12 13.95 11.82
CA PRO A 109 -21.10 14.92 11.30
C PRO A 109 -20.49 16.21 10.74
#